data_AF-A0A915CVR9-F1
#
_entry.id   AF-A0A915CVR9-F1
#
_cell.length_a   1.000
_cell.length_b   1.000
_cell.length_c   1.000
_cell.angle_alpha   90.00
_cell.angle_beta   90.00
_cell.angle_gamma   90.00
#
_symmetry.space_group_name_H-M   'P 1'
#
loop_
_entity.id
_entity.type
_entity.pdbx_description
1 polymer ?
#
loop_
_entity_poly.entity_id
_entity_poly.type
_entity_poly.pdbx_seq_one_letter_code
_entity_poly.pdbx_strand_id
1 'polypeptide(L)'
;MLIVQHSQLDDLDRQLNPQLLKNIVTQASENVDRAIQNTKEDFKRVITSPHNLLRHFKFAAKKPVELARAREIYEESLRLIEKHVDLGLQLLPADMPTNISYESVLSVTHIQTIMELSGCMNGQFKDSCSNMCFHSKYRSYTGQCNNFEHPTWGVSQMPFHRLLPPIYENGFNTPVGWNPSKLYFGYPKPNPRTVSMELIVQNM
;
A
#
# COMPACT_ATOMS: atom_id res chain seq x y z
N MET A 1 -17.32 -2.38 20.32
CA MET A 1 -16.24 -1.41 20.02
C MET A 1 -15.35 -1.38 21.25
N LEU A 2 -14.32 -2.23 21.29
CA LEU A 2 -13.38 -2.25 22.42
C LEU A 2 -12.26 -1.26 22.09
N ILE A 3 -12.13 -0.28 22.96
CA ILE A 3 -11.13 0.79 22.90
C ILE A 3 -9.80 0.13 23.24
N VAL A 4 -8.87 0.07 22.29
CA VAL A 4 -7.45 -0.17 22.59
C VAL A 4 -7.06 0.85 23.66
N GLN A 5 -6.56 0.40 24.81
CA GLN A 5 -6.28 1.31 25.92
C GLN A 5 -5.34 2.43 25.44
N HIS A 6 -5.78 3.68 25.55
CA HIS A 6 -5.10 4.89 25.05
C HIS A 6 -3.60 4.94 25.42
N SER A 7 -3.25 4.39 26.59
CA SER A 7 -1.87 4.28 27.07
C SER A 7 -0.94 3.42 26.22
N GLN A 8 -1.42 2.35 25.58
CA GLN A 8 -0.58 1.47 24.76
C GLN A 8 -0.24 2.09 23.40
N LEU A 9 -1.14 2.94 22.88
CA LEU A 9 -0.92 3.69 21.64
C LEU A 9 0.09 4.84 21.85
N ASP A 10 0.01 5.52 22.99
CA ASP A 10 0.93 6.60 23.34
C ASP A 10 2.38 6.11 23.55
N ASP A 11 2.55 4.92 24.13
CA ASP A 11 3.87 4.30 24.30
C ASP A 11 4.46 3.82 22.97
N LEU A 12 3.64 3.32 22.06
CA LEU A 12 4.06 2.93 20.72
C LEU A 12 4.47 4.15 19.88
N ASP A 13 3.71 5.24 19.95
CA ASP A 13 4.02 6.51 19.28
C ASP A 13 5.33 7.12 19.80
N ARG A 14 5.65 6.97 21.10
CA ARG A 14 6.95 7.40 21.66
C ARG A 14 8.12 6.56 21.18
N GLN A 15 7.92 5.27 20.97
CA GLN A 15 8.97 4.37 20.49
C GLN A 15 9.29 4.62 19.01
N LEU A 16 8.29 4.96 18.20
CA LEU A 16 8.43 5.26 16.77
C LEU A 16 8.88 6.70 16.50
N ASN A 17 10.03 7.08 17.07
CA ASN A 17 10.58 8.42 16.85
C ASN A 17 11.03 8.66 15.39
N PRO A 18 11.19 9.93 14.95
CA PRO A 18 11.55 10.26 13.57
C PRO A 18 12.87 9.65 13.08
N GLN A 19 13.85 9.46 13.99
CA GLN A 19 15.13 8.85 13.63
C GLN A 19 14.98 7.37 13.32
N LEU A 20 14.17 6.65 14.11
CA LEU A 20 13.84 5.25 13.84
C LEU A 20 13.10 5.11 12.50
N LEU A 21 12.12 5.96 12.22
CA LEU A 21 11.42 5.95 10.94
C LEU A 21 12.38 6.18 9.76
N LYS A 22 13.32 7.12 9.90
CA LYS A 22 14.35 7.35 8.87
C LYS A 22 15.25 6.13 8.67
N ASN A 23 15.69 5.48 9.74
CA ASN A 23 16.50 4.26 9.66
C ASN A 23 15.73 3.13 8.98
N ILE A 24 14.45 2.95 9.33
CA ILE A 24 13.59 1.94 8.72
C ILE A 24 13.41 2.20 7.22
N VAL A 25 13.09 3.44 6.81
CA VAL A 25 12.93 3.77 5.39
C VAL A 25 14.25 3.60 4.62
N THR A 26 15.38 3.88 5.26
CA THR A 26 16.71 3.67 4.66
C THR A 26 16.96 2.18 4.43
N GLN A 27 16.70 1.33 5.44
CA GLN A 27 16.78 -0.11 5.32
C GLN A 27 15.82 -0.66 4.26
N ALA A 28 14.59 -0.14 4.21
CA ALA A 28 13.61 -0.50 3.19
C ALA A 28 14.10 -0.15 1.78
N SER A 29 14.68 1.04 1.61
CA SER A 29 15.30 1.46 0.35
C SER A 29 16.38 0.50 -0.10
N GLU A 30 17.30 0.13 0.80
CA GLU A 30 18.38 -0.82 0.48
C GLU A 30 17.86 -2.21 0.10
N ASN A 31 16.82 -2.71 0.80
CA ASN A 31 16.19 -3.98 0.49
C ASN A 31 15.54 -3.96 -0.90
N VAL A 32 14.78 -2.90 -1.20
CA VAL A 32 14.10 -2.72 -2.48
C VAL A 32 15.09 -2.53 -3.62
N ASP A 33 16.11 -1.70 -3.44
CA ASP A 33 17.15 -1.46 -4.46
C ASP A 33 17.91 -2.74 -4.80
N ARG A 34 18.23 -3.55 -3.79
CA ARG A 34 18.85 -4.86 -3.99
C ARG A 34 17.94 -5.80 -4.77
N ALA A 35 16.65 -5.87 -4.44
CA ALA A 35 15.68 -6.70 -5.16
C ALA A 35 15.48 -6.25 -6.62
N ILE A 36 15.45 -4.94 -6.86
CA ILE A 36 15.40 -4.35 -8.20
C ILE A 36 16.67 -4.71 -8.99
N GLN A 37 17.85 -4.60 -8.38
CA GLN A 37 19.11 -4.91 -9.05
C GLN A 37 19.21 -6.41 -9.40
N ASN A 38 18.84 -7.29 -8.47
CA ASN A 38 18.77 -8.73 -8.72
C ASN A 38 17.81 -9.06 -9.88
N THR A 39 16.68 -8.34 -9.96
CA THR A 39 15.73 -8.48 -11.06
C THR A 39 16.31 -8.00 -12.39
N LYS A 40 17.06 -6.89 -12.39
CA LYS A 40 17.73 -6.38 -13.60
C LYS A 40 18.80 -7.32 -14.12
N GLU A 41 19.58 -7.94 -13.23
CA GLU A 41 20.60 -8.93 -13.63
C GLU A 41 19.96 -10.19 -14.23
N ASP A 42 18.80 -10.61 -13.73
CA ASP A 42 18.07 -11.76 -14.27
C ASP A 42 17.55 -11.50 -15.70
N PHE A 43 17.22 -10.25 -16.06
CA PHE A 43 16.83 -9.88 -17.44
C PHE A 43 17.95 -9.96 -18.47
N LYS A 44 19.22 -9.97 -18.04
CA LYS A 44 20.34 -10.19 -18.98
C LYS A 44 20.38 -11.64 -19.48
N ARG A 45 19.57 -12.53 -18.90
CA ARG A 45 19.43 -13.92 -19.33
C ARG A 45 18.41 -14.05 -20.47
N VAL A 46 18.55 -15.11 -21.25
CA VAL A 46 17.67 -15.40 -22.39
C VAL A 46 16.20 -15.49 -21.95
N ILE A 47 15.28 -14.91 -22.73
CA ILE A 47 13.84 -14.99 -22.47
C ILE A 47 13.37 -16.43 -22.72
N THR A 48 13.06 -17.15 -21.64
CA THR A 48 12.68 -18.58 -21.69
C THR A 48 11.18 -18.85 -21.58
N SER A 49 10.36 -17.84 -21.25
CA SER A 49 8.91 -18.02 -21.07
C SER A 49 8.11 -16.73 -21.30
N PRO A 50 6.81 -16.81 -21.63
CA PRO A 50 5.93 -15.64 -21.69
C PRO A 50 5.90 -14.83 -20.39
N HIS A 51 6.00 -15.49 -19.23
CA HIS A 51 6.10 -14.83 -17.93
C HIS A 51 7.36 -13.97 -17.82
N ASN A 52 8.50 -14.51 -18.25
CA ASN A 52 9.76 -13.77 -18.27
C ASN A 52 9.69 -12.58 -19.23
N LEU A 53 9.04 -12.72 -20.39
CA LEU A 53 8.83 -11.62 -21.33
C LEU A 53 8.00 -10.47 -20.69
N LEU A 54 6.87 -10.79 -20.04
CA LEU A 54 6.04 -9.78 -19.37
C LEU A 54 6.80 -9.02 -18.29
N ARG A 55 7.71 -9.70 -17.59
CA ARG A 55 8.55 -9.08 -16.56
C ARG A 55 9.50 -8.02 -17.18
N HIS A 56 10.01 -8.20 -18.39
CA HIS A 56 10.86 -7.21 -19.07
C HIS A 56 10.10 -5.90 -19.37
N PHE A 57 8.85 -5.98 -19.80
CA PHE A 57 8.04 -4.78 -20.07
C PHE A 57 7.83 -3.91 -18.83
N LYS A 58 7.78 -4.50 -17.63
CA LYS A 58 7.66 -3.74 -16.37
C LYS A 58 8.90 -2.86 -16.09
N PHE A 59 10.06 -3.22 -16.65
CA PHE A 59 11.32 -2.50 -16.46
C PHE A 59 11.77 -1.73 -17.69
N ALA A 60 11.00 -1.75 -18.78
CA ALA A 60 11.34 -1.09 -20.04
C ALA A 60 11.34 0.44 -19.95
N ALA A 61 10.59 1.02 -19.00
CA ALA A 61 10.47 2.46 -18.84
C ALA A 61 10.91 2.90 -17.42
N LYS A 62 11.70 3.98 -17.37
CA LYS A 62 12.25 4.52 -16.11
C LYS A 62 11.17 5.01 -15.14
N LYS A 63 10.18 5.77 -15.63
CA LYS A 63 9.15 6.40 -14.79
C LYS A 63 8.24 5.40 -14.05
N PRO A 64 7.69 4.35 -14.69
CA PRO A 64 6.95 3.31 -13.96
C PRO A 64 7.80 2.57 -12.93
N VAL A 65 9.10 2.36 -13.21
CA VAL A 65 10.03 1.73 -12.26
C VAL A 65 10.26 2.61 -11.04
N GLU A 66 10.43 3.92 -11.22
CA GLU A 66 10.59 4.87 -10.11
C GLU A 66 9.33 4.95 -9.24
N LEU A 67 8.14 5.00 -9.86
CA LEU A 67 6.86 4.96 -9.13
C LEU A 67 6.67 3.65 -8.38
N ALA A 68 6.97 2.52 -9.02
CA ALA A 68 6.91 1.22 -8.37
C ALA A 68 7.90 1.14 -7.19
N ARG A 69 9.13 1.61 -7.38
CA ARG A 69 10.17 1.66 -6.34
C ARG A 69 9.69 2.44 -5.11
N ALA A 70 9.15 3.64 -5.29
CA ALA A 70 8.64 4.45 -4.18
C ALA A 70 7.57 3.69 -3.38
N ARG A 71 6.64 3.03 -4.09
CA ARG A 71 5.61 2.17 -3.48
C ARG A 71 6.21 0.98 -2.73
N GLU A 72 7.17 0.27 -3.32
CA GLU A 72 7.82 -0.88 -2.66
C GLU A 72 8.56 -0.45 -1.38
N ILE A 73 9.21 0.72 -1.38
CA ILE A 73 9.88 1.25 -0.19
C ILE A 73 8.88 1.55 0.91
N TYR A 74 7.74 2.14 0.56
CA TYR A 74 6.66 2.42 1.50
C TYR A 74 6.16 1.12 2.15
N GLU A 75 5.80 0.10 1.36
CA GLU A 75 5.30 -1.19 1.84
C GLU A 75 6.35 -1.94 2.68
N GLU A 76 7.61 -1.97 2.23
CA GLU A 76 8.70 -2.63 2.97
C GLU A 76 9.00 -1.90 4.29
N SER A 77 8.89 -0.57 4.32
CA SER A 77 9.01 0.21 5.57
C SER A 77 7.95 -0.22 6.57
N LEU A 78 6.71 -0.41 6.11
CA LEU A 78 5.59 -0.82 6.96
C LEU A 78 5.80 -2.24 7.49
N ARG A 79 6.26 -3.17 6.65
CA ARG A 79 6.64 -4.53 7.05
C ARG A 79 7.78 -4.53 8.09
N LEU A 80 8.76 -3.63 7.93
CA LEU A 80 9.85 -3.48 8.90
C LEU A 80 9.36 -2.89 10.21
N ILE A 81 8.41 -1.94 10.19
CA ILE A 81 7.77 -1.42 11.40
C ILE A 81 7.03 -2.54 12.13
N GLU A 82 6.18 -3.30 11.42
CA GLU A 82 5.45 -4.44 11.99
C GLU A 82 6.42 -5.40 12.70
N LYS A 83 7.54 -5.74 12.04
CA LYS A 83 8.59 -6.56 12.64
C LYS A 83 9.22 -5.93 13.89
N HIS A 84 9.47 -4.62 13.91
CA HIS A 84 10.01 -3.94 15.09
C HIS A 84 9.00 -3.93 16.24
N VAL A 85 7.72 -3.73 15.94
CA VAL A 85 6.63 -3.81 16.89
C VAL A 85 6.56 -5.23 17.48
N ASP A 86 6.49 -6.27 16.66
CA ASP A 86 6.42 -7.67 17.13
C ASP A 86 7.60 -8.08 18.02
N LEU A 87 8.81 -7.57 17.74
CA LEU A 87 10.01 -7.84 18.53
C LEU A 87 10.08 -7.05 19.85
N GLY A 88 9.31 -5.95 19.98
CA GLY A 88 9.28 -5.08 21.16
C GLY A 88 7.98 -5.12 21.96
N LEU A 89 6.90 -5.71 21.42
CA LEU A 89 5.56 -5.77 22.00
C LEU A 89 5.06 -7.21 21.97
N GLN A 90 5.03 -7.87 23.14
CA GLN A 90 4.15 -9.03 23.36
C GLN A 90 2.72 -8.52 23.51
N LEU A 91 2.09 -8.09 22.42
CA LEU A 91 0.64 -7.87 22.40
C LEU A 91 -0.03 -9.24 22.32
N LEU A 92 -0.70 -9.65 23.39
CA LEU A 92 -1.44 -10.90 23.44
C LEU A 92 -2.44 -10.95 22.25
N PRO A 93 -2.36 -11.96 21.35
CA PRO A 93 -3.23 -12.06 20.18
C PRO A 93 -4.74 -12.13 20.49
N ALA A 94 -5.10 -12.32 21.76
CA ALA A 94 -6.47 -12.52 22.23
C ALA A 94 -7.27 -11.21 22.43
N ASP A 95 -6.60 -10.06 22.57
CA ASP A 95 -7.26 -8.78 22.88
C ASP A 95 -7.28 -7.78 21.72
N MET A 96 -6.79 -8.18 20.54
CA MET A 96 -6.85 -7.36 19.32
C MET A 96 -8.23 -7.49 18.66
N PRO A 97 -9.10 -6.46 18.68
CA PRO A 97 -10.27 -6.44 17.83
C PRO A 97 -9.88 -6.74 16.38
N THR A 98 -10.63 -7.59 15.70
CA THR A 98 -10.41 -7.99 14.29
C THR A 98 -10.44 -6.82 13.30
N ASN A 99 -10.72 -5.61 13.78
CA ASN A 99 -10.94 -4.38 13.03
C ASN A 99 -9.99 -3.25 13.50
N ILE A 100 -8.80 -3.58 14.00
CA ILE A 100 -7.76 -2.56 14.20
C ILE A 100 -7.24 -2.20 12.81
N SER A 101 -7.73 -1.07 12.29
CA SER A 101 -7.07 -0.45 11.16
C SER A 101 -5.69 -0.01 11.62
N TYR A 102 -4.64 -0.31 10.89
CA TYR A 102 -3.28 0.14 11.23
C TYR A 102 -3.12 1.67 11.26
N GLU A 103 -4.11 2.39 10.70
CA GLU A 103 -4.33 3.83 10.92
C GLU A 103 -4.53 4.18 12.41
N SER A 104 -4.81 3.20 13.27
CA SER A 104 -4.86 3.34 14.72
C SER A 104 -3.59 2.88 15.43
N VAL A 105 -2.57 2.39 14.72
CA VAL A 105 -1.28 1.91 15.28
C VAL A 105 -0.14 2.85 14.92
N LEU A 106 -0.18 3.45 13.73
CA LEU A 106 0.70 4.56 13.35
C LEU A 106 -0.10 5.86 13.32
N SER A 107 0.32 6.86 14.10
CA SER A 107 -0.14 8.23 13.92
C SER A 107 -0.08 8.64 12.45
N VAL A 108 -1.07 9.44 12.01
CA VAL A 108 -1.12 10.05 10.66
C VAL A 108 0.20 10.74 10.31
N THR A 109 0.89 11.32 11.30
CA THR A 109 2.19 12.00 11.12
C THR A 109 3.31 11.03 10.75
N HIS A 110 3.34 9.83 11.33
CA HIS A 110 4.31 8.78 10.99
C HIS A 110 4.09 8.28 9.57
N ILE A 111 2.84 8.05 9.18
CA ILE A 111 2.48 7.66 7.81
C ILE A 111 2.92 8.73 6.80
N GLN A 112 2.66 10.01 7.09
CA GLN A 112 3.12 11.13 6.24
C GLN A 112 4.65 11.15 6.11
N THR A 113 5.36 10.98 7.22
CA THR A 113 6.82 10.94 7.24
C THR A 113 7.36 9.80 6.37
N ILE A 114 6.77 8.59 6.47
CA ILE A 114 7.16 7.44 5.64
C ILE A 114 6.85 7.71 4.16
N MET A 115 5.69 8.29 3.83
CA MET A 115 5.35 8.65 2.45
C MET A 115 6.33 9.67 1.86
N GLU A 116 6.72 10.67 2.62
CA GLU A 116 7.70 11.68 2.21
C GLU A 116 9.09 11.06 2.00
N LEU A 117 9.58 10.28 2.98
CA LEU A 117 10.89 9.65 2.92
C LEU A 117 10.99 8.57 1.81
N SER A 118 9.90 7.85 1.54
CA SER A 118 9.83 6.84 0.47
C SER A 118 9.62 7.44 -0.92
N GLY A 119 9.20 8.71 -1.00
CA GLY A 119 8.77 9.34 -2.25
C GLY A 119 7.40 8.86 -2.75
N CYS A 120 6.65 8.09 -1.95
CA CYS A 120 5.32 7.60 -2.27
C CYS A 120 4.23 8.65 -1.98
N MET A 121 4.47 9.91 -2.37
CA MET A 121 3.52 10.99 -2.14
C MET A 121 2.38 10.93 -3.17
N ASN A 122 1.14 11.03 -2.69
CA ASN A 122 -0.01 11.18 -3.56
C ASN A 122 0.08 12.52 -4.32
N GLY A 123 0.15 12.45 -5.65
CA GLY A 123 -0.22 13.56 -6.53
C GLY A 123 0.60 14.83 -6.36
N GLN A 124 1.89 14.78 -6.71
CA GLN A 124 2.72 15.99 -6.86
C GLN A 124 2.26 16.97 -7.95
N PHE A 125 1.16 16.67 -8.65
CA PHE A 125 0.60 17.54 -9.66
C PHE A 125 -0.49 18.38 -9.01
N LYS A 126 -0.12 19.50 -8.39
CA LYS A 126 -1.09 20.55 -8.07
C LYS A 126 -0.90 21.68 -9.08
N ASP A 127 -1.48 21.50 -10.27
CA ASP A 127 -1.72 22.64 -11.14
C ASP A 127 -2.64 23.62 -10.38
N SER A 128 -2.36 24.91 -10.50
CA SER A 128 -3.15 25.98 -9.89
C SER A 128 -4.50 26.17 -10.59
N CYS A 129 -4.75 25.46 -11.69
CA CYS A 129 -5.93 25.60 -12.54
C CYS A 129 -6.12 27.04 -13.08
N SER A 130 -5.06 27.85 -13.06
CA SER A 130 -5.11 29.28 -13.38
C SER A 130 -5.14 29.56 -14.89
N ASN A 131 -4.73 28.61 -15.73
CA ASN A 131 -4.81 28.72 -17.17
C ASN A 131 -6.25 28.53 -17.66
N MET A 132 -7.09 29.55 -17.44
CA MET A 132 -8.50 29.49 -17.83
C MET A 132 -8.71 29.45 -19.35
N CYS A 133 -7.74 29.90 -20.16
CA CYS A 133 -7.79 29.73 -21.61
C CYS A 133 -7.82 28.24 -22.01
N PHE A 134 -7.03 27.41 -21.30
CA PHE A 134 -7.01 25.97 -21.50
C PHE A 134 -8.21 25.28 -20.83
N HIS A 135 -8.41 25.49 -19.52
CA HIS A 135 -9.41 24.76 -18.74
C HIS A 135 -10.86 25.08 -19.10
N SER A 136 -11.13 26.22 -19.74
CA SER A 136 -12.47 26.55 -20.26
C SER A 136 -12.85 25.79 -21.54
N LYS A 137 -11.87 25.25 -22.27
CA LYS A 137 -12.08 24.62 -23.58
C LYS A 137 -11.74 23.13 -23.60
N TYR A 138 -10.77 22.71 -22.80
CA TYR A 138 -10.19 21.37 -22.87
C TYR A 138 -10.05 20.75 -21.49
N ARG A 139 -10.09 19.42 -21.47
CA ARG A 139 -9.77 18.63 -20.27
C ARG A 139 -8.27 18.40 -20.21
N SER A 140 -7.70 18.40 -19.01
CA SER A 140 -6.35 17.92 -18.82
C SER A 140 -6.29 16.41 -19.05
N TYR A 141 -5.14 15.91 -19.50
CA TYR A 141 -4.92 14.47 -19.70
C TYR A 141 -5.14 13.65 -18.42
N THR A 142 -4.81 14.22 -17.27
CA THR A 142 -4.91 13.55 -15.97
C THR A 142 -6.30 13.65 -15.34
N GLY A 143 -7.20 14.49 -15.86
CA GLY A 143 -8.49 14.81 -15.24
C GLY A 143 -8.45 15.94 -14.20
N GLN A 144 -7.26 16.49 -13.92
CA GLN A 144 -7.07 17.62 -13.00
C GLN A 144 -7.82 18.88 -13.45
N CYS A 145 -8.30 19.65 -12.48
CA CYS A 145 -9.09 20.87 -12.68
C CYS A 145 -10.46 20.63 -13.35
N ASN A 146 -10.97 19.39 -13.33
CA ASN A 146 -12.35 19.15 -13.74
C ASN A 146 -13.36 19.75 -12.75
N ASN A 147 -13.02 19.71 -11.47
CA ASN A 147 -13.70 20.45 -10.40
C ASN A 147 -12.75 21.54 -9.89
N PHE A 148 -13.14 22.82 -9.98
CA PHE A 148 -12.26 23.94 -9.60
C PHE A 148 -12.13 24.12 -8.08
N GLU A 149 -13.16 23.74 -7.31
CA GLU A 149 -13.13 23.77 -5.85
C GLU A 149 -12.28 22.61 -5.30
N HIS A 150 -12.33 21.47 -5.98
CA HIS A 150 -11.57 20.27 -5.65
C HIS A 150 -10.78 19.75 -6.87
N PRO A 151 -9.66 20.41 -7.25
CA PRO A 151 -8.91 20.10 -8.47
C PRO A 151 -8.43 18.66 -8.65
N THR A 152 -8.34 17.91 -7.55
CA THR A 152 -7.84 16.53 -7.51
C THR A 152 -8.93 15.46 -7.59
N TRP A 153 -10.21 15.83 -7.55
CA TRP A 153 -11.31 14.86 -7.64
C TRP A 153 -11.39 14.26 -9.04
N GLY A 154 -11.37 12.93 -9.11
CA GLY A 154 -11.40 12.19 -10.38
C GLY A 154 -10.08 12.19 -11.15
N VAL A 155 -8.99 12.70 -10.57
CA VAL A 155 -7.66 12.65 -11.19
C VAL A 155 -7.18 11.20 -11.28
N SER A 156 -6.63 10.84 -12.44
CA SER A 156 -6.04 9.52 -12.68
C SER A 156 -4.86 9.25 -11.73
N GLN A 157 -4.59 7.97 -11.43
CA GLN A 157 -3.49 7.54 -10.55
C GLN A 157 -3.59 8.06 -9.10
N MET A 158 -4.79 8.46 -8.66
CA MET A 158 -5.11 8.76 -7.26
C MET A 158 -5.76 7.54 -6.57
N PRO A 159 -5.66 7.42 -5.24
CA PRO A 159 -6.35 6.37 -4.50
C PRO A 159 -7.87 6.46 -4.67
N PHE A 160 -8.54 5.30 -4.68
CA PHE A 160 -10.00 5.25 -4.70
C PHE A 160 -10.59 5.80 -3.39
N HIS A 161 -11.71 6.50 -3.50
CA HIS A 161 -12.49 6.92 -2.35
C HIS A 161 -13.12 5.70 -1.67
N ARG A 162 -13.00 5.60 -0.34
CA ARG A 162 -13.57 4.51 0.44
C ARG A 162 -14.89 4.96 1.07
N LEU A 163 -16.00 4.36 0.62
CA LEU A 163 -17.33 4.59 1.21
C LEU A 163 -17.53 3.88 2.55
N LEU A 164 -16.80 2.79 2.76
CA LEU A 164 -16.77 2.02 3.99
C LEU A 164 -15.31 1.78 4.42
N PRO A 165 -15.05 1.57 5.72
CA PRO A 165 -13.73 1.17 6.18
C PRO A 165 -13.24 -0.09 5.45
N PRO A 166 -11.95 -0.17 5.10
CA PRO A 166 -11.39 -1.37 4.51
C PRO A 166 -11.41 -2.56 5.47
N ILE A 167 -11.41 -3.77 4.91
CA ILE A 167 -11.27 -5.01 5.68
C ILE A 167 -10.06 -5.77 5.14
N TYR A 168 -9.05 -5.90 5.99
CA TYR A 168 -7.83 -6.67 5.73
C TYR A 168 -7.62 -7.69 6.83
N GLU A 169 -6.95 -8.79 6.51
CA GLU A 169 -6.73 -9.90 7.44
C GLU A 169 -5.86 -9.50 8.64
N ASN A 170 -4.87 -8.64 8.42
CA ASN A 170 -4.01 -8.03 9.44
C ASN A 170 -4.46 -6.60 9.80
N GLY A 171 -5.62 -6.14 9.33
CA GLY A 171 -6.09 -4.78 9.55
C GLY A 171 -5.39 -3.70 8.71
N PHE A 172 -4.52 -4.06 7.77
CA PHE A 172 -3.75 -3.08 7.00
C PHE A 172 -3.71 -3.31 5.48
N ASN A 173 -3.03 -4.36 5.04
CA ASN A 173 -2.76 -4.61 3.62
C ASN A 173 -2.81 -6.09 3.25
N THR A 174 -2.85 -7.00 4.23
CA THR A 174 -2.96 -8.43 3.98
C THR A 174 -4.39 -8.75 3.53
N PRO A 175 -4.60 -9.33 2.34
CA PRO A 175 -5.94 -9.65 1.85
C PRO A 175 -6.59 -10.73 2.73
N VAL A 176 -7.92 -10.68 2.81
CA VAL A 176 -8.72 -11.70 3.52
C VAL A 176 -8.54 -13.07 2.86
N GLY A 177 -8.22 -14.10 3.67
CA GLY A 177 -7.97 -15.45 3.19
C GLY A 177 -6.50 -15.71 2.82
N TRP A 178 -5.58 -14.84 3.24
CA TRP A 178 -4.14 -15.04 3.04
C TRP A 178 -3.63 -16.24 3.85
N ASN A 179 -4.06 -16.37 5.11
CA ASN A 179 -3.81 -17.54 5.94
C ASN A 179 -4.93 -18.59 5.79
N PRO A 180 -4.67 -19.77 5.19
CA PRO A 180 -5.69 -20.81 5.00
C PRO A 180 -6.28 -21.36 6.31
N SER A 181 -5.54 -21.25 7.41
CA SER A 181 -5.95 -21.73 8.73
C SER A 181 -6.81 -20.72 9.49
N LYS A 182 -6.93 -19.47 9.01
CA LYS A 182 -7.71 -18.44 9.69
C LYS A 182 -9.20 -18.64 9.44
N LEU A 183 -9.96 -18.66 10.53
CA LEU A 183 -11.40 -18.83 10.51
C LEU A 183 -12.11 -17.47 10.59
N TYR A 184 -13.19 -17.34 9.82
CA TYR A 184 -14.09 -16.20 9.78
C TYR A 184 -15.48 -16.72 10.14
N PHE A 185 -15.97 -16.36 11.33
CA PHE A 185 -17.24 -16.88 11.86
C PHE A 185 -17.27 -18.42 11.91
N GLY A 186 -16.14 -19.04 12.27
CA GLY A 186 -16.00 -20.50 12.39
C GLY A 186 -15.61 -21.23 11.09
N TYR A 187 -15.47 -20.54 9.95
CA TYR A 187 -15.18 -21.17 8.65
C TYR A 187 -13.98 -20.54 7.95
N PRO A 188 -13.13 -21.33 7.27
CA PRO A 188 -12.08 -20.78 6.41
C PRO A 188 -12.70 -20.13 5.16
N LYS A 189 -11.97 -19.20 4.54
CA LYS A 189 -12.40 -18.65 3.25
C LYS A 189 -12.17 -19.67 2.13
N PRO A 190 -13.16 -19.91 1.24
CA PRO A 190 -13.00 -20.84 0.14
C PRO A 190 -12.03 -20.28 -0.91
N ASN A 191 -11.40 -21.18 -1.67
CA ASN A 191 -10.59 -20.78 -2.81
C ASN A 191 -11.48 -20.08 -3.87
N PRO A 192 -11.14 -18.86 -4.33
CA PRO A 192 -11.95 -18.14 -5.31
C PRO A 192 -12.21 -18.91 -6.61
N ARG A 193 -11.26 -19.76 -7.04
CA ARG A 193 -11.42 -20.60 -8.23
C ARG A 193 -12.48 -21.68 -8.03
N THR A 194 -12.53 -22.30 -6.85
CA THR A 194 -13.56 -23.29 -6.49
C THR A 194 -14.94 -22.65 -6.47
N VAL A 195 -15.08 -21.47 -5.85
CA VAL A 195 -16.36 -20.72 -5.84
C VAL A 195 -16.83 -20.42 -7.27
N SER A 196 -15.93 -19.98 -8.15
CA SER A 196 -16.25 -19.74 -9.56
C SER A 196 -16.70 -21.03 -10.28
N MET A 197 -16.00 -22.14 -10.07
CA MET A 197 -16.34 -23.43 -10.68
C MET A 197 -17.72 -23.93 -10.25
N GLU A 198 -18.02 -23.88 -8.96
CA GLU A 198 -19.22 -24.47 -8.38
C GLU A 198 -20.45 -23.57 -8.49
N LEU A 199 -20.29 -22.25 -8.41
CA LEU A 199 -21.46 -21.33 -8.37
C LEU A 199 -21.71 -20.60 -9.69
N ILE A 200 -20.65 -20.28 -10.45
CA ILE A 200 -20.78 -19.47 -11.68
C ILE A 200 -20.82 -20.36 -12.91
N VAL A 201 -19.89 -21.31 -13.03
CA VAL A 201 -19.76 -22.15 -14.24
C VAL A 201 -20.81 -23.26 -14.27
N GLN A 202 -21.14 -23.88 -13.13
CA GLN A 202 -22.16 -24.93 -13.08
C GLN A 202 -23.61 -24.44 -13.27
N ASN A 203 -23.85 -23.13 -13.19
CA ASN A 203 -25.18 -22.51 -13.36
C ASN A 203 -25.35 -21.81 -14.73
N MET A 204 -24.44 -22.05 -15.67
CA MET A 204 -24.59 -21.72 -17.10
C MET A 204 -24.71 -23.01 -17.91
#